data_AF-A0A7V1BEF7-F1
#
_entry.id   AF-A0A7V1BEF7-F1
#
_cell.length_a   1.000
_cell.length_b   1.000
_cell.length_c   1.000
_cell.angle_alpha   90.00
_cell.angle_beta   90.00
_cell.angle_gamma   90.00
#
_symmetry.space_group_name_H-M   'P 1'
#
loop_
_entity.id
_entity.type
_entity.pdbx_description
1 polymer ?
#
loop_
_entity_poly.entity_id
_entity_poly.type
_entity_poly.pdbx_seq_one_letter_code
_entity_poly.pdbx_strand_id
1 'polypeptide(L)'
;MKNMILTAVTLVTLAGCVAPAASPMEAAARRAAGAEIVARQCAGYAGGYSSVKTLREDASKNVATARNLGATDAVIAKARNDMQTGFNTMVAFTTPQEACNKLIGELAWVG
;
A
#
# COMPACT_ATOMS: atom_id res chain seq x y z
N MET A 1 -21.50 -22.79 14.44
CA MET A 1 -20.72 -23.31 13.30
C MET A 1 -21.36 -22.85 12.01
N LYS A 2 -20.74 -21.93 11.24
CA LYS A 2 -20.69 -21.94 9.76
C LYS A 2 -20.01 -20.65 9.27
N ASN A 3 -18.73 -20.78 8.93
CA ASN A 3 -18.04 -20.12 7.82
C ASN A 3 -17.73 -18.62 7.95
N MET A 4 -16.81 -18.28 8.86
CA MET A 4 -15.98 -17.09 8.73
C MET A 4 -14.88 -17.36 7.70
N ILE A 5 -15.15 -17.03 6.43
CA ILE A 5 -14.15 -17.13 5.36
C ILE A 5 -13.18 -15.96 5.55
N LEU A 6 -12.05 -16.23 6.21
CA LEU A 6 -10.85 -15.41 6.16
C LEU A 6 -10.30 -15.50 4.72
N THR A 7 -10.64 -14.52 3.90
CA THR A 7 -9.99 -14.32 2.60
C THR A 7 -8.56 -13.84 2.87
N ALA A 8 -7.65 -14.79 3.06
CA ALA A 8 -6.21 -14.55 3.00
C ALA A 8 -5.86 -14.19 1.56
N VAL A 9 -5.93 -12.90 1.24
CA VAL A 9 -5.55 -12.39 -0.08
C VAL A 9 -4.02 -12.45 -0.17
N THR A 10 -3.56 -13.44 -0.92
CA THR A 10 -2.18 -13.69 -1.32
C THR A 10 -1.58 -12.47 -2.03
N LEU A 11 -0.72 -11.73 -1.31
CA LEU A 11 0.18 -10.72 -1.87
C LEU A 11 1.45 -11.38 -2.39
N VAL A 12 1.48 -11.94 -3.60
CA VAL A 12 2.74 -12.12 -4.35
C VAL A 12 2.41 -12.22 -5.84
N THR A 13 2.90 -11.28 -6.65
CA THR A 13 3.74 -11.56 -7.82
C THR A 13 4.24 -10.24 -8.43
N LEU A 14 5.32 -9.72 -7.87
CA LEU A 14 6.32 -9.00 -8.66
C LEU A 14 7.66 -9.69 -8.49
N ALA A 15 8.36 -9.85 -9.60
CA ALA A 15 9.67 -10.48 -9.75
C ALA A 15 10.79 -9.65 -9.08
N GLY A 16 10.68 -9.48 -7.78
CA GLY A 16 11.60 -8.81 -6.86
C GLY A 16 10.97 -8.95 -5.49
N CYS A 17 11.47 -9.89 -4.68
CA CYS A 17 10.81 -10.48 -3.52
C CYS A 17 10.45 -9.49 -2.41
N VAL A 18 9.37 -8.72 -2.55
CA VAL A 18 8.70 -8.11 -1.40
C VAL A 18 7.83 -9.21 -0.80
N ALA A 19 8.27 -9.78 0.32
CA ALA A 19 7.51 -10.82 1.03
C ALA A 19 6.06 -10.35 1.26
N PRO A 20 5.05 -11.24 1.17
CA PRO A 20 3.66 -10.88 1.46
C PRO A 20 3.54 -10.20 2.84
N ALA A 21 2.51 -9.40 3.06
CA ALA A 21 2.22 -8.90 4.40
C ALA A 21 2.03 -10.09 5.34
N ALA A 22 2.84 -10.19 6.39
CA ALA A 22 2.86 -11.35 7.27
C ALA A 22 1.64 -11.39 8.21
N SER A 23 0.89 -10.28 8.29
CA SER A 23 -0.29 -10.15 9.14
C SER A 23 -1.27 -9.10 8.60
N PRO A 24 -2.54 -9.11 9.05
CA PRO A 24 -3.51 -8.05 8.76
C PRO A 24 -3.03 -6.65 9.18
N MET A 25 -2.26 -6.58 10.27
CA MET A 25 -1.61 -5.36 10.77
C MET A 25 -0.61 -4.81 9.74
N GLU A 26 0.29 -5.67 9.25
CA GLU A 26 1.25 -5.27 8.20
C GLU A 26 0.54 -4.91 6.89
N ALA A 27 -0.53 -5.62 6.54
CA ALA A 27 -1.30 -5.33 5.33
C ALA A 27 -1.92 -3.92 5.39
N ALA A 28 -2.54 -3.55 6.51
CA ALA A 28 -3.05 -2.20 6.71
C ALA A 28 -1.92 -1.15 6.69
N ALA A 29 -0.79 -1.41 7.35
CA ALA A 29 0.35 -0.49 7.33
C ALA A 29 0.92 -0.28 5.92
N ARG A 30 1.01 -1.35 5.11
CA ARG A 30 1.50 -1.27 3.72
C ARG A 30 0.50 -0.60 2.78
N ARG A 31 -0.81 -0.81 2.96
CA ARG A 31 -1.84 -0.06 2.22
C ARG A 31 -1.74 1.43 2.50
N ALA A 32 -1.56 1.82 3.76
CA ALA A 32 -1.34 3.21 4.12
C ALA A 32 -0.11 3.79 3.42
N ALA A 33 1.02 3.08 3.48
CA ALA A 33 2.25 3.49 2.81
C ALA A 33 2.09 3.59 1.28
N GLY A 34 1.42 2.63 0.65
CA GLY A 34 1.13 2.67 -0.78
C GLY A 34 0.28 3.88 -1.16
N ALA A 35 -0.80 4.15 -0.43
CA ALA A 35 -1.66 5.31 -0.66
C ALA A 35 -0.90 6.64 -0.47
N GLU A 36 0.02 6.71 0.51
CA GLU A 36 0.90 7.87 0.69
C GLU A 36 1.85 8.08 -0.49
N ILE A 37 2.43 7.00 -1.05
CA ILE A 37 3.28 7.08 -2.25
C ILE A 37 2.46 7.60 -3.42
N VAL A 38 1.28 7.02 -3.68
CA VAL A 38 0.44 7.46 -4.79
C VAL A 38 0.03 8.92 -4.64
N ALA A 39 -0.39 9.32 -3.44
CA ALA A 39 -0.79 10.70 -3.15
C ALA A 39 0.33 11.71 -3.40
N ARG A 40 1.60 11.35 -3.15
CA ARG A 40 2.75 12.26 -3.22
C ARG A 40 3.45 12.23 -4.57
N GLN A 41 3.58 11.04 -5.18
CA GLN A 41 4.45 10.81 -6.32
C GLN A 41 3.68 10.46 -7.60
N CYS A 42 2.41 10.06 -7.47
CA CYS A 42 1.59 9.60 -8.59
C CYS A 42 0.32 10.46 -8.79
N ALA A 43 0.23 11.64 -8.19
CA ALA A 43 -0.96 12.50 -8.24
C ALA A 43 -1.45 12.79 -9.67
N GLY A 44 -0.53 12.97 -10.62
CA GLY A 44 -0.84 13.20 -12.03
C GLY A 44 -1.48 11.99 -12.73
N TYR A 45 -1.27 10.79 -12.21
CA TYR A 45 -1.83 9.53 -12.75
C TYR A 45 -3.06 9.05 -11.97
N ALA A 46 -3.18 9.45 -10.69
CA ALA A 46 -4.27 9.04 -9.80
C ALA A 46 -5.57 9.85 -9.96
N GLY A 47 -5.60 10.86 -10.84
CA GLY A 47 -6.80 11.69 -11.08
C GLY A 47 -6.78 13.09 -10.44
N GLY A 48 -5.62 13.56 -9.96
CA GLY A 48 -5.44 14.95 -9.50
C GLY A 48 -5.85 15.20 -8.04
N TYR A 49 -6.15 16.45 -7.71
CA TYR A 49 -6.25 16.94 -6.33
C TYR A 49 -7.29 16.20 -5.46
N SER A 50 -8.48 15.93 -6.00
CA SER A 50 -9.54 15.20 -5.28
C SER A 50 -9.10 13.77 -4.94
N SER A 51 -8.53 13.05 -5.90
CA SER A 51 -8.00 11.71 -5.67
C SER A 51 -6.88 11.69 -4.64
N VAL A 52 -5.99 12.68 -4.66
CA VAL A 52 -4.94 12.84 -3.63
C VAL A 52 -5.55 13.02 -2.25
N LYS A 53 -6.63 13.80 -2.12
CA LYS A 53 -7.33 13.96 -0.83
C LYS A 53 -7.91 12.62 -0.35
N THR A 54 -8.59 11.88 -1.23
CA THR A 54 -9.13 10.55 -0.90
C THR A 54 -8.02 9.57 -0.49
N LEU A 55 -6.91 9.52 -1.21
CA LEU A 55 -5.76 8.67 -0.87
C LEU A 55 -5.17 9.02 0.50
N ARG A 56 -5.13 10.30 0.88
CA ARG A 56 -4.69 10.71 2.22
C ARG A 56 -5.66 10.27 3.32
N GLU A 57 -6.96 10.33 3.06
CA GLU A 57 -7.98 9.84 3.97
C GLU A 57 -7.87 8.32 4.14
N ASP A 58 -7.69 7.58 3.04
CA ASP A 58 -7.54 6.12 3.06
C ASP A 58 -6.24 5.67 3.72
N ALA A 59 -5.14 6.42 3.51
CA ALA A 59 -3.90 6.19 4.26
C ALA A 59 -4.13 6.36 5.76
N SER A 60 -4.85 7.40 6.18
CA SER A 60 -5.14 7.68 7.59
C SER A 60 -6.02 6.59 8.22
N LYS A 61 -7.05 6.12 7.50
CA LYS A 61 -7.89 4.99 7.94
C LYS A 61 -7.06 3.72 8.12
N ASN A 62 -6.20 3.40 7.15
CA ASN A 62 -5.36 2.21 7.21
C ASN A 62 -4.30 2.27 8.33
N VAL A 63 -3.75 3.46 8.63
CA VAL A 63 -2.90 3.65 9.83
C VAL A 63 -3.70 3.39 11.11
N ALA A 64 -4.92 3.91 11.22
CA ALA A 64 -5.76 3.66 12.38
C ALA A 64 -6.09 2.16 12.53
N THR A 65 -6.44 1.49 11.44
CA THR A 65 -6.65 0.03 11.43
C THR A 65 -5.39 -0.72 11.86
N ALA A 66 -4.21 -0.36 11.33
CA ALA A 66 -2.96 -0.99 11.73
C ALA A 66 -2.70 -0.82 13.23
N ARG A 67 -2.91 0.39 13.77
CA ARG A 67 -2.75 0.69 15.21
C ARG A 67 -3.74 -0.10 16.08
N ASN A 68 -5.00 -0.22 15.65
CA ASN A 68 -6.00 -1.03 16.33
C ASN A 68 -5.63 -2.52 16.37
N LEU A 69 -4.84 -2.98 15.40
CA LEU A 69 -4.29 -4.34 15.33
C LEU A 69 -2.94 -4.48 16.06
N GLY A 70 -2.46 -3.44 16.75
CA GLY A 70 -1.23 -3.47 17.55
C GLY A 70 0.02 -2.92 16.84
N ALA A 71 -0.11 -2.28 15.68
CA ALA A 71 1.04 -1.68 15.00
C ALA A 71 1.65 -0.56 15.83
N THR A 72 2.94 -0.70 16.14
CA THR A 72 3.74 0.40 16.68
C THR A 72 4.13 1.38 15.56
N ASP A 73 4.60 2.56 15.95
CA ASP A 73 5.14 3.51 14.98
C ASP A 73 6.33 2.94 14.19
N ALA A 74 7.11 2.04 14.80
CA ALA A 74 8.19 1.33 14.13
C ALA A 74 7.68 0.42 13.00
N VAL A 75 6.55 -0.27 13.20
CA VAL A 75 5.92 -1.11 12.16
C VAL A 75 5.43 -0.24 11.00
N ILE A 76 4.77 0.88 11.30
CA ILE A 76 4.27 1.80 10.27
C ILE A 76 5.43 2.44 9.50
N ALA A 77 6.48 2.87 10.19
CA ALA A 77 7.69 3.43 9.57
C ALA A 77 8.39 2.39 8.67
N LYS A 78 8.52 1.15 9.15
CA LYS A 78 9.07 0.05 8.35
C LYS A 78 8.24 -0.17 7.08
N ALA A 79 6.91 -0.24 7.19
CA ALA A 79 6.04 -0.41 6.03
C ALA A 79 6.21 0.72 5.00
N ARG A 80 6.36 1.97 5.43
CA ARG A 80 6.67 3.11 4.55
C ARG A 80 8.00 2.95 3.84
N ASN A 81 9.05 2.59 4.58
CA ASN A 81 10.38 2.39 4.01
C ASN A 81 10.43 1.23 3.01
N ASP A 82 9.81 0.10 3.36
CA ASP A 82 9.75 -1.08 2.49
C ASP A 82 8.98 -0.76 1.20
N MET A 83 7.82 -0.12 1.30
CA MET A 83 7.01 0.27 0.14
C MET A 83 7.73 1.30 -0.73
N GLN A 84 8.38 2.31 -0.14
CA GLN A 84 9.14 3.30 -0.90
C GLN A 84 10.34 2.66 -1.60
N THR A 85 11.05 1.75 -0.94
CA THR A 85 12.17 1.01 -1.53
C THR A 85 11.69 0.14 -2.70
N GLY A 86 10.57 -0.57 -2.52
CA GLY A 86 9.94 -1.35 -3.58
C GLY A 86 9.53 -0.47 -4.76
N PHE A 87 8.89 0.67 -4.51
CA PHE A 87 8.50 1.63 -5.54
C PHE A 87 9.71 2.19 -6.29
N ASN A 88 10.76 2.64 -5.57
CA ASN A 88 12.00 3.12 -6.19
C ASN A 88 12.68 2.06 -7.05
N THR A 89 12.65 0.80 -6.59
CA THR A 89 13.17 -0.33 -7.36
C THR A 89 12.36 -0.52 -8.64
N MET A 90 11.03 -0.48 -8.58
CA MET A 90 10.21 -0.53 -9.80
C MET A 90 10.56 0.61 -10.75
N VAL A 91 10.63 1.84 -10.26
CA VAL A 91 11.01 3.01 -11.08
C VAL A 91 12.41 2.86 -11.70
N ALA A 92 13.34 2.18 -11.04
CA ALA A 92 14.67 1.94 -11.58
C ALA A 92 14.69 0.94 -12.76
N PHE A 93 13.69 0.05 -12.86
CA PHE A 93 13.59 -0.98 -13.90
C PHE A 93 12.43 -0.75 -14.88
N THR A 94 11.58 0.23 -14.64
CA THR A 94 10.43 0.63 -15.47
C THR A 94 10.42 2.15 -15.66
N THR A 95 9.29 2.71 -16.07
CA THR A 95 9.06 4.16 -15.99
C THR A 95 8.35 4.55 -14.68
N PRO A 96 8.44 5.83 -14.23
CA PRO A 96 7.62 6.34 -13.13
C PRO A 96 6.11 6.16 -13.36
N GLN A 97 5.66 6.33 -14.61
CA GLN A 97 4.25 6.17 -14.96
C GLN A 97 3.80 4.71 -14.80
N GLU A 98 4.58 3.73 -15.28
CA GLU A 98 4.24 2.30 -15.13
C GLU A 98 4.24 1.89 -13.66
N ALA A 99 5.23 2.32 -12.88
CA ALA A 99 5.29 2.04 -11.45
C ALA A 99 4.08 2.64 -10.71
N CYS A 100 3.70 3.87 -11.05
CA CYS A 100 2.52 4.53 -10.50
C CYS A 100 1.22 3.82 -10.90
N ASN A 101 1.01 3.52 -12.18
CA ASN A 101 -0.18 2.83 -12.67
C ASN A 101 -0.34 1.47 -12.00
N LYS A 102 0.77 0.76 -11.80
CA LYS A 102 0.77 -0.51 -11.10
C LYS A 102 0.35 -0.37 -9.65
N LEU A 103 0.96 0.55 -8.90
CA LEU A 103 0.63 0.77 -7.50
C LEU A 103 -0.80 1.29 -7.32
N ILE A 104 -1.26 2.19 -8.20
CA ILE A 104 -2.66 2.67 -8.23
C ILE A 104 -3.60 1.49 -8.45
N GLY A 105 -3.31 0.65 -9.46
CA GLY A 105 -4.09 -0.54 -9.75
C GLY A 105 -4.18 -1.47 -8.55
N GLU A 106 -3.05 -1.78 -7.92
CA GLU A 106 -2.99 -2.63 -6.73
C GLU A 106 -3.84 -2.07 -5.58
N LEU A 107 -3.77 -0.75 -5.33
CA LEU A 107 -4.55 -0.11 -4.27
C LEU A 107 -6.05 -0.06 -4.56
N ALA A 108 -6.44 0.15 -5.82
CA ALA A 108 -7.84 0.26 -6.22
C ALA A 108 -8.67 -1.02 -5.95
N TRP A 109 -8.03 -2.19 -5.91
CA TRP A 109 -8.70 -3.48 -5.68
C TRP A 109 -8.67 -3.95 -4.22
N VAL A 110 -7.94 -3.27 -3.34
CA VAL A 110 -7.77 -3.67 -1.93
C VAL A 110 -8.25 -2.62 -0.92
N GLY A 111 -8.76 -1.48 -1.42
CA GLY A 111 -9.37 -0.39 -0.64
C GLY A 111 -10.82 -0.62 -0.29
#